data_AF-A0A9N9JQL2-F1
#
_entry.id   AF-A0A9N9JQL2-F1
#
_cell.length_a   1.000
_cell.length_b   1.000
_cell.length_c   1.000
_cell.angle_alpha   90.00
_cell.angle_beta   90.00
_cell.angle_gamma   90.00
#
_symmetry.space_group_name_H-M   'P 1'
#
loop_
_entity.id
_entity.type
_entity.pdbx_description
1 polymer ?
#
loop_
_entity_poly.entity_id
_entity_poly.type
_entity_poly.pdbx_seq_one_letter_code
_entity_poly.pdbx_strand_id
1 'polypeptide(L)' 'EEAGHILARSLPGLGSWRKYKPEKIVKITKDYIFKKPEPILSEHTKPTKSWTMLTPHIQ' A
#
# COMPACT_ATOMS: atom_id res chain seq x y z
N GLU A 1 -2.08 -8.33 25.55
CA GLU A 1 -1.92 -9.60 24.82
C GLU A 1 -2.04 -9.32 23.32
N GLU A 2 -0.93 -8.92 22.69
CA GLU A 2 -0.88 -8.57 21.26
C GLU A 2 0.02 -9.50 20.43
N ALA A 3 0.59 -10.52 21.07
CA ALA A 3 1.48 -11.47 20.43
C ALA A 3 0.79 -12.09 19.22
N GLY A 4 1.37 -11.89 18.03
CA GLY A 4 0.89 -12.48 16.78
C GLY A 4 -0.02 -11.61 15.92
N HIS A 5 -0.37 -10.36 16.28
CA HIS A 5 -1.15 -9.50 15.38
C HIS A 5 -0.23 -8.70 14.42
N ILE A 6 -0.70 -8.50 13.19
CA ILE A 6 -0.04 -7.64 12.20
C ILE A 6 -0.69 -6.26 12.23
N LEU A 7 0.13 -5.22 12.37
CA LEU A 7 -0.29 -3.82 12.27
C LEU A 7 -0.12 -3.34 10.84
N ALA A 8 -1.18 -2.83 10.23
CA ALA A 8 -1.14 -2.26 8.89
C ALA A 8 -1.94 -0.95 8.79
N ARG A 9 -1.57 -0.12 7.82
CA ARG A 9 -2.26 1.13 7.46
C ARG A 9 -2.17 1.34 5.95
N SER A 10 -3.12 2.07 5.39
CA SER A 10 -3.21 2.27 3.94
C SER A 10 -2.10 3.15 3.38
N LEU A 11 -1.62 4.13 4.16
CA LEU A 11 -0.55 5.04 3.74
C LEU A 11 0.48 5.23 4.86
N PRO A 12 1.78 5.33 4.55
CA PRO A 12 2.79 5.76 5.49
C PRO A 12 2.44 7.16 6.04
N GLY A 13 2.54 7.33 7.36
CA GLY A 13 2.27 8.61 8.04
C GLY A 13 0.80 9.02 8.15
N LEU A 14 -0.14 8.36 7.44
CA LEU A 14 -1.53 8.79 7.39
C LEU A 14 -2.51 7.71 7.85
N GLY A 15 -3.41 8.11 8.75
CA GLY A 15 -4.48 7.25 9.29
C GLY A 15 -4.06 6.37 10.47
N SER A 16 -5.06 5.86 11.19
CA SER A 16 -4.86 5.01 12.36
C SER A 16 -4.39 3.61 11.99
N TRP A 17 -3.54 3.03 12.84
CA TRP A 17 -3.13 1.63 12.71
C TRP A 17 -4.32 0.68 12.87
N ARG A 18 -4.44 -0.27 11.94
CA ARG A 18 -5.40 -1.37 12.02
C ARG A 18 -4.69 -2.66 12.40
N LYS A 19 -5.31 -3.42 13.29
CA LYS A 19 -4.81 -4.72 13.76
C LYS A 19 -5.45 -5.84 12.97
N TYR A 20 -4.64 -6.75 12.47
CA TYR A 20 -5.08 -7.91 11.72
C TYR A 20 -4.60 -9.18 12.40
N LYS A 21 -5.53 -10.12 12.63
CA LYS A 21 -5.19 -11.48 13.06
C LYS A 21 -4.57 -12.24 11.88
N PRO A 22 -3.54 -13.09 12.09
CA PRO A 22 -2.92 -13.89 11.03
C PRO A 22 -3.94 -14.70 10.24
N GLU A 23 -4.91 -15.32 10.92
CA GLU A 23 -6.01 -16.10 10.33
C GLU A 23 -6.79 -15.34 9.25
N LYS A 24 -6.94 -14.01 9.40
CA LYS A 24 -7.64 -13.16 8.42
C LYS A 24 -6.80 -12.86 7.19
N ILE A 25 -5.47 -12.89 7.31
CA ILE A 25 -4.51 -12.63 6.23
C ILE A 25 -4.18 -13.91 5.46
N VAL A 26 -4.29 -15.08 6.11
CA VAL A 26 -4.05 -16.40 5.50
C VAL A 26 -4.90 -16.63 4.24
N LYS A 27 -6.12 -16.08 4.17
CA LYS A 27 -6.95 -16.13 2.94
C LYS A 27 -6.28 -15.40 1.76
N ILE A 28 -5.59 -14.30 2.03
CA ILE A 28 -4.89 -13.49 1.02
C ILE A 28 -3.69 -14.29 0.47
N THR A 29 -2.97 -15.00 1.34
CA THR A 29 -1.73 -15.71 0.95
C THR A 29 -1.97 -17.10 0.37
N LYS A 30 -3.12 -17.73 0.64
CA LYS A 30 -3.45 -19.07 0.11
C LYS A 30 -3.95 -19.03 -1.32
N ASP A 31 -4.79 -18.05 -1.65
CA ASP A 31 -5.41 -17.94 -2.97
C ASP A 31 -4.54 -17.13 -3.96
N TYR A 32 -3.58 -16.36 -3.45
CA TYR A 32 -2.70 -15.53 -4.26
C TYR A 32 -1.24 -15.98 -4.19
N ILE A 33 -0.68 -16.38 -5.33
CA ILE A 33 0.76 -16.58 -5.49
C ILE A 33 1.39 -15.20 -5.73
N PHE A 34 2.17 -14.73 -4.76
CA PHE A 34 3.01 -13.55 -4.95
C PHE A 34 4.07 -13.84 -6.01
N LYS A 35 3.75 -13.53 -7.26
CA LYS A 35 4.74 -13.52 -8.33
C LYS A 35 5.58 -12.27 -8.17
N LYS A 36 6.90 -12.44 -8.16
CA LYS A 36 7.82 -11.32 -8.32
C LYS A 36 7.44 -10.61 -9.63
N PRO A 37 7.13 -9.30 -9.62
CA PRO A 37 6.88 -8.59 -10.86
C PRO A 37 8.16 -8.63 -11.70
N GLU A 38 8.03 -8.98 -12.97
CA GLU A 38 9.11 -8.78 -13.93
C GLU A 38 9.14 -7.28 -14.25
N PRO A 39 10.24 -6.57 -13.93
CA PRO A 39 10.33 -5.17 -14.25
C PRO A 39 10.37 -5.02 -15.77
N ILE A 40 9.41 -4.27 -16.32
CA ILE A 40 9.43 -3.87 -17.72
C ILE A 40 10.23 -2.57 -17.80
N LEU A 41 11.25 -2.55 -18.63
CA LEU A 41 11.94 -1.31 -18.97
C LEU A 41 10.96 -0.45 -19.80
N SER A 42 10.55 0.68 -19.24
CA SER A 42 9.76 1.68 -19.97
C SER A 42 10.68 2.82 -20.39
N GLU A 43 10.40 3.40 -21.56
CA GLU A 43 11.05 4.64 -21.95
C GLU A 43 10.55 5.78 -21.07
N HIS A 44 11.48 6.63 -20.65
CA HIS A 44 11.13 7.82 -19.88
C HIS A 44 10.24 8.74 -20.71
N THR A 45 9.10 9.14 -20.16
CA THR A 45 8.17 10.09 -20.79
C THR A 45 7.98 11.32 -19.92
N LYS A 46 7.72 12.47 -20.57
CA LYS A 46 7.33 13.70 -19.89
C LYS A 46 5.80 13.76 -19.78
N PRO A 47 5.24 14.19 -18.65
CA PRO A 47 3.79 14.35 -18.51
C PRO A 47 3.25 15.35 -19.54
N THR A 48 2.21 14.97 -20.28
CA THR A 48 1.50 15.90 -21.19
C THR A 48 0.63 16.90 -20.43
N LYS A 49 0.25 16.57 -19.19
CA LYS A 49 -0.54 17.43 -18.31
C LYS A 49 0.21 17.69 -17.02
N SER A 50 0.18 18.93 -16.55
CA SER A 50 0.67 19.29 -15.23
C SER A 50 -0.16 18.62 -14.15
N TRP A 51 0.51 17.89 -13.25
CA TRP A 51 -0.11 17.41 -12.01
C TRP A 51 -0.15 18.56 -11.00
N THR A 52 -1.29 19.25 -10.93
CA THR A 52 -1.53 20.22 -9.85
C THR A 52 -2.00 19.45 -8.62
N MET A 53 -1.08 19.09 -7.72
CA MET A 53 -1.46 18.56 -6.42
C MET A 53 -2.02 19.72 -5.59
N LEU A 54 -3.34 19.77 -5.44
CA LEU A 54 -3.99 20.69 -4.52
C LEU A 54 -3.61 20.26 -3.11
N THR A 55 -2.57 20.87 -2.56
CA THR A 55 -2.23 20.71 -1.14
C THR A 55 -3.40 21.26 -0.32
N PRO A 56 -4.02 20.48 0.59
CA PRO A 56 -5.02 21.02 1.48
C PRO A 56 -4.39 22.10 2.34
N HIS A 57 -4.97 23.31 2.30
CA HIS A 57 -4.60 24.37 3.23
C HIS A 57 -4.88 23.89 4.65
N ILE A 58 -3.82 23.65 5.42
CA ILE A 58 -3.92 23.51 6.88
C ILE A 58 -3.93 24.95 7.40
N GLN A 59 -5.12 25.44 7.78
CA GLN A 59 -5.27 26.66 8.58
C GLN A 59 -4.95 26.37 10.04
#